data_AF-A0A838KMY1-F1
#
_entry.id   AF-A0A838KMY1-F1
#
_cell.length_a   1.000
_cell.length_b   1.000
_cell.length_c   1.000
_cell.angle_alpha   90.00
_cell.angle_beta   90.00
_cell.angle_gamma   90.00
#
_symmetry.space_group_name_H-M   'P 1'
#
loop_
_entity.id
_entity.type
_entity.pdbx_description
1 polymer ?
#
loop_
_entity_poly.entity_id
_entity_poly.type
_entity_poly.pdbx_seq_one_letter_code
_entity_poly.pdbx_strand_id
1 'polypeptide(L)'
;MTEPIPLASGRDADVFVIDAHQVLRRYRDGGDVTPEATIMVYVTEFGFPTPTVYEASGTDLVMERLDGPTMSQALAAGDLDVHAGGALLADLHSRLHALPPRLSADPAHRILHLDLHPDN
;
A
#
# COMPACT_ATOMS: atom_id res chain seq x y z
N MET A 1 -22.52 -3.14 18.67
CA MET A 1 -21.59 -2.79 17.58
C MET A 1 -21.60 -3.99 16.65
N THR A 2 -21.98 -3.80 15.39
CA THR A 2 -21.92 -4.88 14.40
C THR A 2 -20.45 -5.24 14.20
N GLU A 3 -20.12 -6.53 14.17
CA GLU A 3 -18.75 -6.95 13.88
C GLU A 3 -18.36 -6.46 12.47
N PRO A 4 -17.12 -5.95 12.30
CA PRO A 4 -16.65 -5.51 11.00
C PRO A 4 -16.57 -6.71 10.04
N ILE A 5 -17.01 -6.52 8.79
CA ILE A 5 -17.10 -7.62 7.81
C ILE A 5 -15.70 -7.94 7.30
N PRO A 6 -15.16 -9.15 7.54
CA PRO A 6 -13.83 -9.52 7.06
C PRO A 6 -13.77 -9.53 5.53
N LEU A 7 -12.71 -8.98 4.96
CA LEU A 7 -12.46 -8.94 3.52
C LEU A 7 -11.27 -9.82 3.13
N ALA A 8 -10.14 -9.66 3.83
CA ALA A 8 -8.91 -10.39 3.57
C ALA A 8 -8.08 -10.53 4.85
N SER A 9 -7.19 -11.51 4.86
CA SER A 9 -6.19 -11.70 5.91
C SER A 9 -4.82 -11.81 5.27
N GLY A 10 -3.90 -10.93 5.67
CA GLY A 10 -2.51 -10.93 5.25
C GLY A 10 -1.61 -11.60 6.28
N ARG A 11 -0.29 -11.40 6.15
CA ARG A 11 0.71 -11.94 7.09
C ARG A 11 0.61 -11.33 8.48
N ASP A 12 0.46 -10.01 8.55
CA ASP A 12 0.53 -9.26 9.82
C ASP A 12 -0.77 -8.53 10.16
N ALA A 13 -1.66 -8.35 9.18
CA ALA A 13 -2.88 -7.56 9.32
C ALA A 13 -4.09 -8.23 8.69
N ASP A 14 -5.26 -7.92 9.24
CA ASP A 14 -6.57 -8.26 8.69
C ASP A 14 -7.21 -7.02 8.07
N VAL A 15 -7.97 -7.21 6.99
CA VAL A 15 -8.67 -6.14 6.28
C VAL A 15 -10.17 -6.36 6.40
N PHE A 16 -10.91 -5.31 6.75
CA PHE A 16 -12.35 -5.33 6.95
C PHE A 16 -13.03 -4.27 6.09
N VAL A 17 -14.22 -4.59 5.59
CA VAL A 17 -15.05 -3.63 4.86
C VAL A 17 -15.68 -2.64 5.85
N ILE A 18 -15.50 -1.35 5.59
CA ILE A 18 -16.29 -0.28 6.23
C ILE A 18 -17.50 0.02 5.34
N ASP A 19 -17.25 0.31 4.06
CA ASP A 19 -18.28 0.58 3.06
C ASP A 19 -17.80 0.27 1.61
N ALA A 20 -18.44 0.88 0.62
CA ALA A 20 -18.10 0.72 -0.79
C ALA A 20 -16.76 1.36 -1.19
N HIS A 21 -16.23 2.29 -0.39
CA HIS A 21 -15.07 3.11 -0.69
C HIS A 21 -13.93 2.96 0.32
N GLN A 22 -14.21 2.43 1.52
CA GLN A 22 -13.24 2.36 2.61
C GLN A 22 -13.11 0.95 3.18
N VAL A 23 -11.87 0.64 3.55
CA VAL A 23 -11.51 -0.55 4.33
C VAL A 23 -10.72 -0.14 5.57
N LEU A 24 -10.84 -0.96 6.61
CA LEU A 24 -9.95 -0.92 7.77
C LEU A 24 -8.90 -2.01 7.60
N ARG A 25 -7.61 -1.64 7.60
CA ARG A 25 -6.50 -2.56 7.81
C ARG A 25 -6.08 -2.50 9.27
N ARG A 26 -6.11 -3.63 9.98
CA ARG A 26 -5.76 -3.74 11.40
C ARG A 26 -4.61 -4.72 11.60
N TYR A 27 -3.50 -4.25 12.17
CA TYR A 27 -2.36 -5.09 12.54
C TYR A 27 -2.64 -5.90 13.80
N ARG A 28 -2.31 -7.20 13.77
CA ARG A 28 -2.61 -8.14 14.88
C ARG A 28 -1.69 -7.99 16.08
N ASP A 29 -0.41 -7.74 15.82
CA ASP A 29 0.64 -7.78 16.85
C ASP A 29 0.85 -6.43 17.57
N GLY A 30 -0.09 -5.50 17.41
CA GLY A 30 0.02 -4.15 17.97
C GLY A 30 0.83 -3.20 17.08
N GLY A 31 1.24 -2.06 17.66
CA GLY A 31 2.06 -1.05 17.01
C GLY A 31 1.33 0.25 16.74
N ASP A 32 1.99 1.11 15.97
CA ASP A 32 1.49 2.40 15.52
C ASP A 32 1.61 2.49 13.99
N VAL A 33 0.48 2.60 13.30
CA VAL A 33 0.41 2.74 11.84
C VAL A 33 0.68 4.16 11.37
N THR A 34 0.81 5.14 12.28
CA THR A 34 1.05 6.55 11.92
C THR A 34 2.28 6.75 11.04
N PRO A 35 3.44 6.09 11.26
CA PRO A 35 4.58 6.18 10.35
C PRO A 35 4.29 5.66 8.94
N GLU A 36 3.52 4.58 8.80
CA GLU A 36 3.08 4.02 7.51
C GLU A 36 2.14 5.00 6.80
N ALA A 37 1.12 5.49 7.49
CA ALA A 37 0.20 6.50 6.96
C ALA A 37 0.94 7.76 6.50
N THR A 38 1.92 8.21 7.29
CA THR A 38 2.70 9.41 6.97
C THR A 38 3.51 9.24 5.68
N ILE A 39 4.09 8.07 5.43
CA ILE A 39 4.83 7.85 4.19
C ILE A 39 3.87 7.74 2.99
N MET A 40 2.72 7.07 3.15
CA MET A 40 1.70 6.97 2.09
C MET A 40 1.18 8.34 1.67
N VAL A 41 0.81 9.19 2.63
CA VAL A 41 0.38 10.58 2.37
C VAL A 41 1.48 11.36 1.65
N TYR A 42 2.72 11.28 2.16
CA TYR A 42 3.85 11.99 1.57
C TYR A 42 4.09 11.62 0.09
N VAL A 43 4.11 10.32 -0.23
CA VAL A 43 4.36 9.90 -1.64
C VAL A 43 3.18 10.20 -2.55
N THR A 44 1.94 10.21 -2.01
CA THR A 44 0.73 10.59 -2.75
C THR A 44 0.78 12.05 -3.19
N GLU A 45 1.33 12.96 -2.38
CA GLU A 45 1.52 14.38 -2.74
C GLU A 45 2.40 14.57 -3.99
N PHE A 46 3.24 13.60 -4.31
CA PHE A 46 4.06 13.56 -5.53
C PHE A 46 3.44 12.73 -6.66
N GLY A 47 2.21 12.24 -6.52
CA GLY A 47 1.53 11.42 -7.53
C GLY A 47 2.05 9.99 -7.62
N PHE A 48 2.70 9.48 -6.57
CA PHE A 48 2.98 8.05 -6.46
C PHE A 48 1.68 7.29 -6.15
N PRO A 49 1.42 6.13 -6.78
CA PRO A 49 0.13 5.46 -6.64
C PRO A 49 0.08 4.71 -5.30
N THR A 50 -0.66 5.26 -4.35
CA THR A 50 -1.05 4.57 -3.11
C THR A 50 -2.53 4.80 -2.84
N PRO A 51 -3.21 3.90 -2.11
CA PRO A 51 -4.56 4.15 -1.63
C PRO A 51 -4.61 5.44 -0.80
N THR A 52 -5.71 6.19 -0.91
CA THR A 52 -5.97 7.34 -0.04
C THR A 52 -6.06 6.88 1.42
N VAL A 53 -5.33 7.55 2.33
CA VAL A 53 -5.44 7.32 3.77
C VAL A 53 -6.46 8.29 4.37
N TYR A 54 -7.44 7.78 5.12
CA TYR A 54 -8.47 8.58 5.79
C TYR A 54 -8.21 8.76 7.28
N GLU A 55 -7.79 7.69 7.97
CA GLU A 55 -7.51 7.71 9.40
C GLU A 55 -6.39 6.72 9.75
N ALA A 56 -5.54 7.07 10.71
CA ALA A 56 -4.49 6.21 11.22
C ALA A 56 -4.39 6.39 12.74
N SER A 57 -4.61 5.32 13.50
CA SER A 57 -4.57 5.37 14.97
C SER A 57 -4.26 4.00 15.55
N GLY A 58 -3.18 3.91 16.34
CA GLY A 58 -2.75 2.64 16.94
C GLY A 58 -2.50 1.59 15.86
N THR A 59 -3.22 0.46 15.92
CA THR A 59 -3.11 -0.64 14.94
C THR A 59 -3.94 -0.46 13.68
N ASP A 60 -4.75 0.60 13.61
CA ASP A 60 -5.85 0.72 12.66
C ASP A 60 -5.54 1.78 11.61
N LEU A 61 -5.54 1.36 10.35
CA LEU A 61 -5.37 2.20 9.17
C LEU A 61 -6.64 2.13 8.31
N VAL A 62 -7.40 3.22 8.25
CA VAL A 62 -8.55 3.36 7.36
C VAL A 62 -8.08 3.95 6.04
N MET A 63 -8.30 3.21 4.95
CA MET A 63 -7.80 3.57 3.64
C MET A 63 -8.81 3.26 2.53
N GLU A 64 -8.55 3.82 1.36
CA GLU A 64 -9.31 3.58 0.14
C GLU A 64 -9.38 2.09 -0.18
N ARG A 65 -10.60 1.65 -0.47
CA ARG A 65 -10.88 0.33 -0.98
C ARG A 65 -10.56 0.30 -2.46
N LEU A 66 -9.63 -0.56 -2.84
CA LEU A 66 -9.32 -0.85 -4.24
C LEU A 66 -10.07 -2.09 -4.70
N ASP A 67 -10.59 -2.04 -5.92
CA ASP A 67 -11.20 -3.16 -6.61
C ASP A 67 -10.30 -3.63 -7.75
N GLY A 68 -10.27 -4.94 -7.99
CA GLY A 68 -9.47 -5.56 -9.05
C GLY A 68 -8.57 -6.69 -8.54
N PRO A 69 -7.95 -7.44 -9.46
CA PRO A 69 -7.02 -8.49 -9.09
C PRO A 69 -5.71 -7.90 -8.57
N THR A 70 -4.98 -8.66 -7.74
CA THR A 70 -3.57 -8.38 -7.48
C THR A 70 -2.75 -8.61 -8.76
N MET A 71 -1.53 -8.07 -8.83
CA MET A 71 -0.66 -8.32 -9.98
C MET A 71 -0.35 -9.83 -10.12
N SER A 72 -0.12 -10.54 -9.01
CA SER A 72 0.04 -12.00 -9.03
C SER A 72 -1.15 -12.74 -9.63
N GLN A 73 -2.38 -12.33 -9.28
CA GLN A 73 -3.59 -12.93 -9.82
C GLN A 73 -3.70 -12.67 -11.33
N ALA A 74 -3.44 -11.44 -11.78
CA ALA A 74 -3.46 -11.08 -13.20
C ALA A 74 -2.40 -11.84 -14.01
N LEU A 75 -1.19 -12.00 -13.46
CA LEU A 75 -0.12 -12.79 -14.08
C LEU A 75 -0.51 -14.27 -14.18
N ALA A 76 -1.08 -14.84 -13.11
CA ALA A 76 -1.50 -16.24 -13.09
C ALA A 76 -2.68 -16.52 -14.04
N ALA A 77 -3.59 -15.56 -14.20
CA ALA A 77 -4.71 -15.64 -15.14
C ALA A 77 -4.30 -15.40 -16.60
N GLY A 78 -3.11 -14.83 -16.84
CA GLY A 78 -2.66 -14.40 -18.17
C GLY A 78 -3.27 -13.08 -18.64
N ASP A 79 -3.94 -12.35 -17.75
CA ASP A 79 -4.49 -11.02 -18.01
C ASP A 79 -3.41 -9.93 -18.06
N LEU A 80 -2.27 -10.20 -17.41
CA LEU A 80 -1.07 -9.38 -17.47
C LEU A 80 0.10 -10.20 -18.00
N ASP A 81 0.78 -9.67 -19.01
CA ASP A 81 2.03 -10.24 -19.52
C ASP A 81 3.17 -10.09 -18.50
N VAL A 82 4.06 -11.10 -18.43
CA VAL A 82 5.16 -11.13 -17.45
C VAL A 82 6.17 -10.00 -17.68
N HIS A 83 6.47 -9.65 -18.94
CA HIS A 83 7.35 -8.52 -19.24
C HIS A 83 6.69 -7.19 -18.88
N ALA A 84 5.39 -7.05 -19.15
CA ALA A 84 4.62 -5.88 -18.73
C ALA A 84 4.59 -5.74 -17.20
N GLY A 85 4.36 -6.82 -16.45
CA GLY A 85 4.40 -6.82 -14.99
C GLY A 85 5.78 -6.44 -14.44
N GLY A 86 6.84 -7.01 -14.99
CA GLY A 86 8.22 -6.65 -14.63
C GLY A 86 8.54 -5.17 -14.91
N ALA A 87 8.07 -4.64 -16.04
CA ALA A 87 8.23 -3.23 -16.39
C ALA A 87 7.47 -2.30 -15.43
N LEU A 88 6.24 -2.67 -15.03
CA LEU A 88 5.45 -1.92 -14.05
C LEU A 88 6.16 -1.85 -12.68
N LEU A 89 6.68 -2.97 -12.17
CA LEU A 89 7.43 -2.98 -10.91
C LEU A 89 8.71 -2.14 -10.98
N ALA A 90 9.44 -2.21 -12.11
CA ALA A 90 10.63 -1.40 -12.33
C ALA A 90 10.32 0.11 -12.41
N ASP A 91 9.20 0.48 -13.03
CA ASP A 91 8.70 1.86 -13.06
C ASP A 91 8.36 2.36 -11.65
N LEU A 92 7.61 1.57 -10.87
CA LEU A 92 7.27 1.91 -9.48
C LEU A 92 8.53 2.12 -8.63
N HIS A 93 9.52 1.23 -8.73
CA HIS A 93 10.82 1.43 -8.05
C HIS A 93 11.49 2.73 -8.47
N SER A 94 11.56 2.99 -9.78
CA SER A 94 12.24 4.17 -10.32
C SER A 94 11.56 5.46 -9.88
N ARG A 95 10.22 5.49 -9.91
CA ARG A 95 9.41 6.62 -9.46
C ARG A 95 9.56 6.88 -7.97
N LEU A 96 9.53 5.84 -7.14
CA LEU A 96 9.69 5.98 -5.69
C LEU A 96 11.09 6.52 -5.35
N HIS A 97 12.12 6.03 -6.02
CA HIS A 97 13.50 6.51 -5.85
C HIS A 97 13.72 7.94 -6.37
N ALA A 98 12.88 8.42 -7.28
CA ALA A 98 12.97 9.79 -7.77
C ALA A 98 12.37 10.82 -6.79
N LEU A 99 11.58 10.37 -5.80
CA LEU A 99 10.98 11.26 -4.83
C LEU A 99 12.02 11.84 -3.85
N PRO A 100 11.83 13.09 -3.37
CA PRO A 100 12.68 13.65 -2.34
C PRO A 100 12.62 12.80 -1.05
N PRO A 101 13.74 12.65 -0.33
CA PRO A 101 13.72 11.98 0.97
C PRO A 101 12.91 12.79 1.99
N ARG A 102 12.06 12.12 2.78
CA ARG A 102 11.19 12.76 3.77
C ARG A 102 11.93 13.29 5.01
N LEU A 103 12.97 12.59 5.45
CA LEU A 103 13.64 12.82 6.75
C LEU A 103 15.12 13.22 6.64
N SER A 104 15.65 13.39 5.42
CA SER A 104 17.04 13.74 5.18
C SER A 104 17.13 14.93 4.24
N ALA A 105 18.12 15.81 4.46
CA ALA A 105 18.46 16.87 3.52
C ALA A 105 19.44 16.39 2.44
N ASP A 106 20.01 15.18 2.58
CA ASP A 106 20.94 14.62 1.60
C ASP A 106 20.18 14.11 0.36
N PRO A 107 20.39 14.70 -0.83
CA PRO A 107 19.73 14.29 -2.06
C PRO A 107 20.17 12.91 -2.56
N ALA A 108 21.13 12.24 -1.93
CA ALA A 108 21.48 10.84 -2.19
C ALA A 108 20.56 9.84 -1.46
N HIS A 109 19.82 10.28 -0.43
CA HIS A 109 18.88 9.42 0.29
C HIS A 109 17.63 9.14 -0.55
N ARG A 110 17.07 7.93 -0.41
CA ARG A 110 15.94 7.44 -1.19
C ARG A 110 14.87 6.86 -0.27
N ILE A 111 13.62 6.97 -0.69
CA ILE A 111 12.53 6.20 -0.08
C ILE A 111 12.58 4.80 -0.68
N LEU A 112 12.58 3.77 0.16
CA LEU A 112 12.66 2.37 -0.25
C LEU A 112 11.41 1.64 0.23
N HIS A 113 10.80 0.83 -0.64
CA HIS A 113 9.69 -0.04 -0.25
C HIS A 113 10.17 -1.27 0.53
N LEU A 114 11.36 -1.78 0.20
CA LEU A 114 12.00 -2.98 0.80
C LEU A 114 11.29 -4.33 0.57
N ASP A 115 10.09 -4.34 0.00
CA ASP A 115 9.28 -5.54 -0.22
C ASP A 115 8.27 -5.37 -1.38
N LEU A 116 8.69 -4.67 -2.45
CA LEU A 116 7.83 -4.45 -3.61
C LEU A 116 7.84 -5.70 -4.50
N HIS A 117 6.69 -6.36 -4.67
CA HIS A 117 6.52 -7.58 -5.46
C HIS A 117 5.07 -7.73 -5.90
N PRO A 118 4.71 -8.67 -6.80
CA PRO A 118 3.36 -8.76 -7.37
C PRO A 118 2.15 -8.95 -6.41
N ASP A 119 2.37 -9.17 -5.10
CA ASP A 119 1.28 -9.21 -4.11
C ASP A 119 1.15 -7.92 -3.28
N ASN A 120 2.04 -6.93 -3.48
CA ASN A 120 2.11 -5.67 -2.74
C ASN A 120 2.17 -4.44 -3.68
#